data_AF-A0A4R4USK3-F1
#
_entry.id   AF-A0A4R4USK3-F1
#
_cell.length_a   1.000
_cell.length_b   1.000
_cell.length_c   1.000
_cell.angle_alpha   90.00
_cell.angle_beta   90.00
_cell.angle_gamma   90.00
#
_symmetry.space_group_name_H-M   'P 1'
#
loop_
_entity.id
_entity.type
_entity.pdbx_description
1 polymer ?
#
loop_
_entity_poly.entity_id
_entity_poly.type
_entity_poly.pdbx_seq_one_letter_code
_entity_poly.pdbx_strand_id
1 'polypeptide(L)'
;MDILDFFRGVHPWMRLFRLLNQFPRTSHYWAAVHSDDDRADELTDQSEGEQDNGRASRPPLETWTQEAELLALIADLLAYQRADFSQVHSKSHRWRAPKPVPRPETALDRAARRSEHHRHRDIVAAMLGA
;
A
#
# COMPACT_ATOMS: atom_id res chain seq x y z
N MET A 1 10.35 -10.86 30.13
CA MET A 1 9.92 -9.51 29.74
C MET A 1 8.49 -9.65 29.25
N ASP A 2 7.54 -9.39 30.14
CA ASP A 2 6.12 -9.36 29.82
C ASP A 2 5.72 -7.93 29.42
N ILE A 3 4.73 -7.78 28.55
CA ILE A 3 4.21 -6.46 28.17
C ILE A 3 3.60 -5.74 29.38
N LEU A 4 3.03 -6.49 30.33
CA LEU A 4 2.46 -5.96 31.57
C LEU A 4 3.53 -5.34 32.49
N ASP A 5 4.80 -5.71 32.35
CA ASP A 5 5.89 -5.14 33.13
C ASP A 5 6.12 -3.65 32.80
N PHE A 6 5.82 -3.23 31.57
CA PHE A 6 5.88 -1.82 31.17
C PHE A 6 4.71 -1.01 31.75
N PHE A 7 3.50 -1.57 31.74
CA PHE A 7 2.31 -0.93 32.33
C PHE A 7 2.40 -0.79 33.85
N ARG A 8 3.04 -1.76 34.52
CA ARG A 8 3.30 -1.74 35.96
C ARG A 8 4.46 -0.82 36.36
N GLY A 9 5.18 -0.25 35.40
CA GLY A 9 6.33 0.63 35.64
C GLY A 9 7.63 -0.07 36.00
N VAL A 10 7.72 -1.41 35.85
CA VAL A 10 8.95 -2.19 36.07
C VAL A 10 10.00 -1.82 35.02
N HIS A 11 9.56 -1.49 33.80
CA HIS A 11 10.42 -1.02 32.72
C HIS A 11 9.95 0.30 32.12
N PRO A 12 10.88 1.20 31.73
CA PRO A 12 10.52 2.50 31.17
C PRO A 12 9.90 2.36 29.78
N TRP A 13 8.87 3.17 29.50
CA TRP A 13 8.18 3.25 28.21
C TRP A 13 9.12 3.44 27.02
N MET A 14 10.18 4.23 27.18
CA MET A 14 11.19 4.47 26.14
C MET A 14 11.84 3.16 25.66
N ARG A 15 11.97 2.16 26.53
CA ARG A 15 12.51 0.84 26.19
C ARG A 15 11.53 0.02 25.36
N LEU A 16 10.24 0.11 25.64
CA LEU A 16 9.19 -0.50 24.83
C LEU A 16 9.19 0.09 23.42
N PHE A 17 9.23 1.42 23.28
CA PHE A 17 9.28 2.08 21.97
C PHE A 17 10.51 1.68 21.15
N ARG A 18 11.69 1.57 21.78
CA ARG A 18 12.89 1.07 21.09
C ARG A 18 12.73 -0.36 20.60
N LEU A 19 12.06 -1.22 21.38
CA LEU A 19 11.80 -2.61 21.02
C LEU A 19 10.81 -2.69 19.85
N LEU A 20 9.71 -1.93 19.90
CA LEU A 20 8.72 -1.86 18.82
C LEU A 20 9.36 -1.38 17.50
N ASN A 21 10.26 -0.39 17.56
CA ASN A 21 10.96 0.13 16.39
C ASN A 21 12.00 -0.83 15.80
N GLN A 22 12.44 -1.84 16.55
CA GLN A 22 13.36 -2.87 16.06
C GLN A 22 12.64 -4.06 15.43
N PHE A 23 11.31 -4.14 15.52
CA PHE A 23 10.60 -5.23 14.88
C PHE A 23 10.71 -5.18 13.37
N PRO A 24 10.83 -6.34 12.70
CA PRO A 24 10.76 -6.42 11.25
C PRO A 24 9.49 -5.74 10.74
N ARG A 25 9.59 -5.01 9.62
CA ARG A 25 8.45 -4.33 8.98
C ARG A 25 7.29 -5.27 8.62
N THR A 26 7.58 -6.56 8.50
CA THR A 26 6.62 -7.63 8.21
C THR A 26 5.97 -8.23 9.46
N SER A 27 6.31 -7.74 10.66
CA SER A 27 5.70 -8.23 11.90
C SER A 27 4.23 -7.86 12.01
N HIS A 28 3.47 -8.67 12.76
CA HIS A 28 2.05 -8.40 13.04
C HIS A 28 1.82 -7.02 13.66
N TYR A 29 2.77 -6.48 14.41
CA TYR A 29 2.69 -5.12 14.94
C TYR A 29 2.59 -4.07 13.82
N TRP A 30 3.52 -4.12 12.85
CA TRP A 30 3.51 -3.17 11.74
C TRP A 30 2.32 -3.41 10.80
N ALA A 31 1.92 -4.66 10.57
CA ALA A 31 0.70 -4.95 9.81
C ALA A 31 -0.54 -4.32 10.46
N ALA A 32 -0.69 -4.45 11.78
CA ALA A 32 -1.79 -3.83 12.51
C ALA A 32 -1.75 -2.29 12.41
N VAL A 33 -0.57 -1.68 12.64
CA VAL A 33 -0.37 -0.22 12.51
C VAL A 33 -0.70 0.27 11.10
N HIS A 34 -0.33 -0.48 10.06
CA HIS A 34 -0.61 -0.12 8.66
C HIS A 34 -2.05 -0.43 8.23
N SER A 35 -2.80 -1.17 9.03
CA SER A 35 -4.21 -1.52 8.78
C SER A 35 -5.21 -0.62 9.52
N ASP A 36 -4.72 0.28 10.37
CA ASP A 36 -5.51 1.22 11.15
C ASP A 36 -5.99 2.39 10.27
N ASP A 37 -7.29 2.44 10.00
CA ASP A 37 -7.93 3.43 9.11
C ASP A 37 -8.02 4.82 9.75
N ASP A 38 -8.23 4.92 11.06
CA ASP A 38 -8.37 6.22 11.76
C ASP A 38 -7.05 6.98 11.68
N ARG A 39 -5.93 6.28 11.88
CA ARG A 39 -4.57 6.83 11.73
C ARG A 39 -4.24 7.19 10.28
N ALA A 40 -4.79 6.47 9.31
CA ALA A 40 -4.57 6.74 7.89
C ALA A 40 -5.29 8.00 7.42
N ASP A 41 -6.52 8.23 7.89
CA ASP A 41 -7.30 9.41 7.54
C ASP A 41 -6.62 10.70 8.04
N GLU A 42 -5.92 10.67 9.18
CA GLU A 42 -5.10 11.80 9.67
C GLU A 42 -3.86 12.10 8.79
N LEU A 43 -3.31 11.11 8.08
CA LEU A 43 -2.12 11.27 7.24
C LEU A 43 -2.43 11.63 5.78
N THR A 44 -3.65 11.34 5.30
CA THR A 44 -4.00 11.40 3.87
C THR A 44 -4.21 12.83 3.35
N ASP A 45 -4.12 13.84 4.22
CA ASP A 45 -4.12 15.26 3.83
C ASP A 45 -2.88 15.67 2.99
N GLN A 46 -1.94 14.77 2.68
CA GLN A 46 -0.68 15.11 1.99
C GLN A 46 -0.22 14.21 0.82
N SER A 47 -1.02 13.24 0.33
CA SER A 47 -0.56 12.39 -0.80
C SER A 47 -1.61 12.19 -1.89
N GLU A 48 -1.25 12.56 -3.12
CA GLU A 48 -2.00 12.27 -4.34
C GLU A 48 -1.83 10.79 -4.72
N GLY A 49 -2.96 10.10 -4.93
CA GLY A 49 -3.01 8.64 -5.13
C GLY A 49 -2.93 8.23 -6.60
N GLU A 50 -2.25 7.11 -6.84
CA GLU A 50 -2.16 6.41 -8.12
C GLU A 50 -3.31 5.37 -8.23
N GLN A 51 -4.11 5.43 -9.30
CA GLN A 51 -5.28 4.57 -9.50
C GLN A 51 -4.90 3.14 -9.94
N ASP A 52 -5.21 2.13 -9.12
CA ASP A 52 -5.07 0.72 -9.49
C ASP A 52 -6.30 0.19 -10.25
N ASN A 53 -6.08 -0.18 -11.51
CA ASN A 53 -7.09 -0.66 -12.46
C ASN A 53 -6.93 -2.17 -12.76
N GLY A 54 -7.25 -3.06 -11.81
CA GLY A 54 -7.34 -4.49 -12.12
C GLY A 54 -7.54 -5.39 -10.91
N ARG A 55 -8.74 -5.97 -10.78
CA ARG A 55 -9.14 -6.86 -9.67
C ARG A 55 -8.41 -8.23 -9.75
N ALA A 56 -7.13 -8.26 -9.40
CA ALA A 56 -6.47 -9.46 -8.88
C ALA A 56 -6.67 -9.49 -7.37
N SER A 57 -6.88 -10.68 -6.78
CA SER A 57 -7.10 -10.83 -5.33
C SER A 57 -5.84 -10.34 -4.61
N ARG A 58 -5.94 -9.18 -3.95
CA ARG A 58 -4.81 -8.59 -3.22
C ARG A 58 -4.43 -9.50 -2.04
N PRO A 59 -3.14 -9.71 -1.79
CA PRO A 59 -2.69 -10.53 -0.68
C PRO A 59 -2.95 -9.81 0.67
N PRO A 60 -3.19 -10.55 1.77
CA PRO A 60 -3.25 -9.97 3.12
C PRO A 60 -1.90 -9.40 3.56
N LEU A 61 -1.92 -8.27 4.27
CA LEU A 61 -0.72 -7.61 4.81
C LEU A 61 0.09 -8.52 5.73
N GLU A 62 -0.57 -9.39 6.52
CA GLU A 62 0.12 -10.26 7.48
C GLU A 62 0.97 -11.34 6.80
N THR A 63 0.60 -11.71 5.58
CA THR A 63 1.29 -12.74 4.79
C THR A 63 2.29 -12.16 3.79
N TRP A 64 2.35 -10.83 3.69
CA TRP A 64 3.21 -10.15 2.74
C TRP A 64 4.60 -9.93 3.31
N THR A 65 5.50 -10.89 3.05
CA THR A 65 6.88 -10.84 3.54
C THR A 65 7.77 -9.96 2.65
N GLN A 66 8.98 -9.68 3.14
CA GLN A 66 9.97 -8.92 2.37
C GLN A 66 10.39 -9.68 1.09
N GLU A 67 10.45 -11.01 1.15
CA GLU A 67 10.72 -11.84 -0.01
C GLU A 67 9.60 -11.73 -1.05
N ALA A 68 8.33 -11.73 -0.62
CA ALA A 68 7.20 -11.52 -1.51
C ALA A 68 7.24 -10.15 -2.18
N GLU A 69 7.58 -9.10 -1.44
CA GLU A 69 7.75 -7.75 -1.96
C GLU A 69 8.85 -7.67 -3.04
N LEU A 70 10.02 -8.25 -2.76
CA LEU A 70 11.14 -8.31 -3.71
C LEU A 70 10.79 -9.13 -4.95
N LEU A 71 10.15 -10.29 -4.79
CA LEU A 71 9.73 -11.12 -5.92
C LEU A 71 8.71 -10.41 -6.80
N ALA A 72 7.77 -9.69 -6.21
CA ALA A 72 6.80 -8.93 -6.97
C ALA A 72 7.48 -7.74 -7.70
N LEU A 73 8.48 -7.07 -7.11
CA LEU A 73 9.27 -6.03 -7.80
C LEU A 73 10.03 -6.61 -9.01
N ILE A 74 10.62 -7.79 -8.85
CA ILE A 74 11.29 -8.49 -9.94
C ILE A 74 10.28 -8.86 -11.04
N ALA A 75 9.10 -9.37 -10.67
CA ALA A 75 8.06 -9.72 -11.62
C ALA A 75 7.55 -8.50 -12.41
N ASP A 76 7.39 -7.35 -11.75
CA ASP A 76 7.00 -6.09 -12.40
C ASP A 76 8.06 -5.65 -13.42
N LEU A 77 9.33 -5.63 -13.03
CA LEU A 77 10.46 -5.32 -13.92
C LEU A 77 10.49 -6.22 -15.16
N LEU A 78 10.31 -7.53 -14.97
CA LEU A 78 10.25 -8.48 -16.08
C LEU A 78 9.03 -8.26 -16.98
N ALA A 79 7.89 -7.88 -16.41
CA ALA A 79 6.70 -7.54 -17.18
C ALA A 79 6.92 -6.28 -18.04
N TYR A 80 7.57 -5.26 -17.49
CA TYR A 80 7.96 -4.04 -18.21
C TYR A 80 8.92 -4.37 -19.35
N GLN A 81 10.00 -5.09 -19.05
CA GLN A 81 10.97 -5.50 -20.05
C GLN A 81 10.32 -6.31 -21.19
N ARG A 82 9.37 -7.21 -20.87
CA ARG A 82 8.59 -7.94 -21.87
C ARG A 82 7.73 -6.99 -22.73
N ALA A 83 7.06 -6.02 -22.13
CA ALA A 83 6.25 -5.06 -22.86
C ALA A 83 7.10 -4.21 -23.81
N ASP A 84 8.26 -3.75 -23.36
CA ASP A 84 9.19 -2.96 -24.17
C ASP A 84 9.69 -3.76 -25.38
N PHE A 85 10.14 -5.01 -25.18
CA PHE A 85 10.50 -5.88 -26.29
C PHE A 85 9.33 -6.13 -27.24
N SER A 86 8.13 -6.36 -26.71
CA SER A 86 6.96 -6.56 -27.55
C SER A 86 6.63 -5.31 -28.38
N GLN A 87 6.85 -4.11 -27.84
CA GLN A 87 6.61 -2.85 -28.53
C GLN A 87 7.58 -2.65 -29.70
N VAL A 88 8.88 -2.90 -29.49
CA VAL A 88 9.91 -2.79 -30.53
C VAL A 88 9.57 -3.67 -31.75
N HIS A 89 8.96 -4.83 -31.50
CA HIS A 89 8.55 -5.76 -32.56
C HIS A 89 7.11 -5.58 -33.04
N SER A 90 6.32 -4.70 -32.43
CA SER A 90 4.93 -4.50 -32.81
C SER A 90 4.80 -3.44 -33.91
N LYS A 91 3.87 -3.68 -34.84
CA LYS A 91 3.45 -2.67 -35.84
C LYS A 91 2.51 -1.60 -35.25
N SER A 92 2.06 -1.78 -34.01
CA SER A 92 1.13 -0.90 -33.31
C SER A 92 1.89 0.18 -32.55
N HIS A 93 1.50 1.44 -32.71
CA HIS A 93 2.08 2.55 -31.94
C HIS A 93 1.48 2.69 -30.52
N ARG A 94 0.56 1.79 -30.13
CA ARG A 94 -0.08 1.84 -28.81
C ARG A 94 0.68 0.98 -27.82
N TRP A 95 1.50 1.62 -27.00
CA TRP A 95 2.08 1.01 -25.81
C TRP A 95 1.01 0.84 -24.73
N ARG A 96 1.03 -0.29 -24.05
CA ARG A 96 0.21 -0.53 -22.86
C ARG A 96 1.14 -0.95 -21.74
N ALA A 97 1.23 -0.13 -20.70
CA ALA A 97 1.93 -0.49 -19.48
C ALA A 97 1.40 -1.84 -18.96
N PRO A 98 2.28 -2.79 -18.60
CA PRO A 98 1.88 -3.95 -17.83
C PRO A 98 1.17 -3.53 -16.55
N LYS A 99 0.20 -4.33 -16.12
CA LYS A 99 -0.39 -4.14 -14.80
C LYS A 99 0.58 -4.69 -13.75
N PRO A 100 0.86 -3.94 -12.67
CA PRO A 100 1.71 -4.43 -11.60
C PRO A 100 1.09 -5.65 -10.91
N VAL A 101 1.93 -6.49 -10.33
CA VAL A 101 1.52 -7.61 -9.47
C VAL A 101 0.69 -7.05 -8.29
N PRO A 102 -0.44 -7.70 -7.92
CA PRO A 102 -1.28 -7.23 -6.83
C PRO A 102 -0.48 -7.14 -5.52
N ARG A 103 -0.42 -5.92 -4.98
CA ARG A 103 0.18 -5.63 -3.67
C ARG A 103 -0.89 -5.70 -2.57
N PRO A 104 -0.50 -5.99 -1.32
CA PRO A 104 -1.43 -5.88 -0.21
C PRO A 104 -1.85 -4.41 -0.06
N GLU A 105 -3.08 -4.21 0.38
CA GLU A 105 -3.64 -2.87 0.50
C GLU A 105 -3.39 -2.32 1.90
N THR A 106 -2.71 -1.18 1.98
CA THR A 106 -2.52 -0.47 3.26
C THR A 106 -3.73 0.42 3.59
N ALA A 107 -3.88 0.79 4.86
CA ALA A 107 -4.92 1.74 5.27
C ALA A 107 -4.77 3.11 4.58
N LEU A 108 -3.54 3.53 4.28
CA LEU A 108 -3.26 4.72 3.47
C LEU A 108 -3.78 4.57 2.04
N ASP A 109 -3.57 3.40 1.41
CA ASP A 109 -4.10 3.13 0.06
C ASP A 109 -5.64 3.12 0.05
N ARG A 110 -6.27 2.65 1.13
CA ARG A 110 -7.73 2.72 1.30
C ARG A 110 -8.18 4.17 1.42
N ALA A 111 -7.55 4.95 2.29
CA ALA A 111 -7.88 6.35 2.55
C ALA A 111 -7.70 7.22 1.29
N ALA A 112 -6.58 7.05 0.57
CA ALA A 112 -6.32 7.73 -0.69
C ALA A 112 -7.38 7.40 -1.75
N ARG A 113 -7.79 6.13 -1.86
CA ARG A 113 -8.88 5.75 -2.79
C ARG A 113 -10.21 6.35 -2.38
N ARG A 114 -10.51 6.42 -1.08
CA ARG A 114 -11.73 7.08 -0.57
C ARG A 114 -11.72 8.56 -0.97
N SER A 115 -10.62 9.28 -0.72
CA SER A 115 -10.52 10.71 -1.03
C SER A 115 -10.62 11.01 -2.52
N GLU A 116 -9.99 10.19 -3.36
CA GLU A 116 -10.10 10.30 -4.81
C GLU A 116 -11.52 10.04 -5.31
N HIS A 117 -12.20 9.02 -4.77
CA HIS A 117 -13.58 8.73 -5.11
C HIS A 117 -14.51 9.88 -4.72
N HIS A 118 -14.28 10.50 -3.56
CA HIS A 118 -14.99 11.71 -3.13
C HIS A 118 -14.75 12.88 -4.10
N ARG A 119 -13.49 13.19 -4.41
CA ARG A 119 -13.15 14.24 -5.40
C ARG A 119 -13.80 13.99 -6.75
N HIS A 120 -13.75 12.74 -7.23
CA HIS A 120 -14.36 12.37 -8.50
C HIS A 120 -15.88 12.57 -8.46
N ARG A 121 -16.55 12.15 -7.38
CA ARG A 121 -17.99 12.40 -7.20
C ARG A 121 -18.32 13.88 -7.17
N ASP A 122 -17.52 14.70 -6.50
CA ASP A 122 -17.71 16.14 -6.42
C ASP A 122 -17.56 16.80 -7.80
N ILE A 123 -16.53 16.40 -8.57
CA ILE A 123 -16.31 16.86 -9.95
C ILE A 123 -17.48 16.44 -10.84
N VAL A 124 -17.93 15.18 -10.75
CA VAL A 124 -19.06 14.66 -11.53
C VAL A 124 -20.36 15.39 -11.17
N ALA A 125 -20.59 15.66 -9.87
CA ALA A 125 -21.74 16.42 -9.41
C ALA A 125 -21.71 17.88 -9.89
N ALA A 126 -20.53 18.51 -9.92
CA ALA A 126 -20.34 19.85 -10.48
C ALA A 126 -20.52 19.90 -12.01
N MET A 127 -20.05 18.87 -12.73
CA MET A 127 -20.20 18.76 -14.20
C MET A 127 -21.63 18.42 -14.63
N LEU A 128 -22.38 17.67 -13.81
CA LEU A 128 -23.77 17.29 -14.05
C LEU A 128 -24.78 18.24 -13.38
N GLY A 129 -24.34 19.37 -12.81
CA GLY A 129 -25.17 20.23 -11.96
C GLY A 129 -26.32 20.95 -12.66
N ALA A 130 -27.49 20.31 -12.72
CA ALA A 130 -28.85 20.86 -12.56
C ALA A 130 -29.87 19.72 -12.49
#